data_AF-A0A970QSU3-F1
#
_entry.id   AF-A0A970QSU3-F1
#
_cell.length_a   1.000
_cell.length_b   1.000
_cell.length_c   1.000
_cell.angle_alpha   90.00
_cell.angle_beta   90.00
_cell.angle_gamma   90.00
#
_symmetry.space_group_name_H-M   'P 1'
#
loop_
_entity.id
_entity.type
_entity.pdbx_description
1 polymer ?
#
loop_
_entity_poly.entity_id
_entity_poly.type
_entity_poly.pdbx_seq_one_letter_code
_entity_poly.pdbx_strand_id
1 'polypeptide(L)'
;MFLSIFADELNMDFYDALPILKSWGLEAVDFRGRINGKAIEKQSKDELITLKKTLDRAGLKTGALQSSLCKVHLPGLEVQQRELEKLEGLIRAADILQCPLVRSFNYWQHGETEPGLGDLAVRPDMMNQVLEMFEPIRQRAVEAGLVLSFENCGQTPDEVIALLDALRVPGWGMAFDCANMFDILPEAAGDATAYFTKCIKRANMIHVKARATLDVFTKWRNVPWARVLRAVSALPGDIPVSVETHNPAGSPYTPDECSKLCVDAIRKAWPSAAPTSVESALEPESSFTRPYAGDPVRFVVVGLGMGKNRARQLTETSGTQLVGVCDINLDKAKAVGEQYDVPYSDDINTFLGDPRVEVMYVVTPTGLH
;
A
#
# COMPACT_ATOMS: atom_id res chain seq x y z
N MET A 1 0.99 3.83 9.28
CA MET A 1 1.12 3.50 7.83
C MET A 1 1.14 4.80 7.05
N PHE A 2 1.92 4.86 5.98
CA PHE A 2 2.10 6.06 5.15
C PHE A 2 2.26 5.68 3.69
N LEU A 3 1.94 6.62 2.79
CA LEU A 3 2.08 6.42 1.36
C LEU A 3 3.49 6.81 0.91
N SER A 4 4.15 5.94 0.16
CA SER A 4 5.40 6.24 -0.52
C SER A 4 5.37 5.70 -1.96
N ILE A 5 6.42 5.99 -2.73
CA ILE A 5 6.56 5.54 -4.12
C ILE A 5 8.02 5.25 -4.42
N PHE A 6 8.26 4.21 -5.22
CA PHE A 6 9.55 3.93 -5.81
C PHE A 6 9.90 5.07 -6.77
N ALA A 7 10.89 5.88 -6.43
CA ALA A 7 11.18 7.09 -7.20
C ALA A 7 11.57 6.81 -8.67
N ASP A 8 12.09 5.62 -8.96
CA ASP A 8 12.52 5.21 -10.30
C ASP A 8 11.36 4.75 -11.21
N GLU A 9 10.12 4.63 -10.70
CA GLU A 9 8.93 4.28 -11.50
C GLU A 9 8.52 5.38 -12.48
N LEU A 10 8.97 6.62 -12.24
CA LEU A 10 8.81 7.73 -13.18
C LEU A 10 9.78 7.60 -14.39
N ASN A 11 10.66 6.58 -14.40
CA ASN A 11 11.63 6.30 -15.46
C ASN A 11 12.60 7.46 -15.75
N MET A 12 12.90 8.28 -14.74
CA MET A 12 13.85 9.40 -14.79
C MET A 12 14.76 9.38 -13.55
N ASP A 13 15.80 10.23 -13.53
CA ASP A 13 16.63 10.36 -12.33
C ASP A 13 15.84 11.01 -11.19
N PHE A 14 16.15 10.65 -9.94
CA PHE A 14 15.44 11.15 -8.77
C PHE A 14 15.38 12.69 -8.71
N TYR A 15 16.46 13.38 -9.08
CA TYR A 15 16.48 14.85 -9.02
C TYR A 15 15.51 15.49 -10.03
N ASP A 16 15.26 14.84 -11.16
CA ASP A 16 14.26 15.26 -12.15
C ASP A 16 12.84 14.87 -11.73
N ALA A 17 12.68 13.71 -11.06
CA ALA A 17 11.41 13.25 -10.52
C ALA A 17 10.93 14.10 -9.32
N LEU A 18 11.85 14.69 -8.55
CA LEU A 18 11.55 15.33 -7.27
C LEU A 18 10.46 16.43 -7.34
N PRO A 19 10.49 17.40 -8.30
CA PRO A 19 9.43 18.40 -8.41
C PRO A 19 8.05 17.78 -8.67
N ILE A 20 8.00 16.70 -9.47
CA ILE A 20 6.77 15.97 -9.79
C ILE A 20 6.23 15.29 -8.52
N LEU A 21 7.07 14.54 -7.82
CA LEU A 21 6.71 13.84 -6.58
C LEU A 21 6.23 14.82 -5.50
N LYS A 22 6.89 15.98 -5.38
CA LYS A 22 6.44 17.06 -4.48
C LYS A 22 5.09 17.63 -4.89
N SER A 23 4.84 17.83 -6.18
CA SER A 23 3.55 18.34 -6.66
C SER A 23 2.39 17.40 -6.31
N TRP A 24 2.68 16.12 -6.10
CA TRP A 24 1.70 15.15 -5.66
C TRP A 24 1.43 15.20 -4.16
N GLY A 25 2.21 15.94 -3.35
CA GLY A 25 2.04 16.04 -1.91
C GLY A 25 2.37 14.75 -1.17
N LEU A 26 3.36 14.00 -1.66
CA LEU A 26 3.93 12.87 -0.92
C LEU A 26 4.85 13.38 0.19
N GLU A 27 4.93 12.64 1.30
CA GLU A 27 5.83 12.92 2.42
C GLU A 27 7.01 11.94 2.47
N ALA A 28 6.92 10.84 1.72
CA ALA A 28 7.94 9.80 1.66
C ALA A 28 8.18 9.30 0.24
N VAL A 29 9.43 8.96 -0.05
CA VAL A 29 9.86 8.32 -1.31
C VAL A 29 10.78 7.14 -1.00
N ASP A 30 10.78 6.15 -1.88
CA ASP A 30 11.58 4.94 -1.74
C ASP A 30 12.67 4.89 -2.81
N PHE A 31 13.82 4.29 -2.47
CA PHE A 31 14.99 4.27 -3.34
C PHE A 31 15.37 2.86 -3.76
N ARG A 32 15.48 2.66 -5.08
CA ARG A 32 15.99 1.44 -5.73
C ARG A 32 17.09 1.83 -6.72
N GLY A 33 16.71 2.35 -7.89
CA GLY A 33 17.58 2.80 -8.96
C GLY A 33 17.51 4.31 -9.22
N ARG A 34 18.27 4.77 -10.22
CA ARG A 34 18.17 6.11 -10.83
C ARG A 34 18.37 7.26 -9.85
N ILE A 35 19.37 7.14 -8.99
CA ILE A 35 19.90 8.23 -8.18
C ILE A 35 21.29 8.56 -8.72
N ASN A 36 21.48 9.72 -9.35
CA ASN A 36 22.71 10.00 -10.10
C ASN A 36 23.06 8.90 -11.12
N GLY A 37 22.03 8.35 -11.80
CA GLY A 37 22.16 7.23 -12.73
C GLY A 37 22.55 5.88 -12.11
N LYS A 38 22.59 5.77 -10.77
CA LYS A 38 23.06 4.58 -10.04
C LYS A 38 21.98 4.04 -9.09
N ALA A 39 22.15 2.78 -8.70
CA ALA A 39 21.36 2.17 -7.64
C ALA A 39 21.74 2.73 -6.26
N ILE A 40 20.84 2.60 -5.28
CA ILE A 40 21.01 3.22 -3.97
C ILE A 40 22.22 2.67 -3.20
N GLU A 41 22.48 1.37 -3.29
CA GLU A 41 23.64 0.72 -2.67
C GLU A 41 24.97 1.17 -3.28
N LYS A 42 24.94 1.72 -4.50
CA LYS A 42 26.12 2.16 -5.26
C LYS A 42 26.42 3.65 -5.06
N GLN A 43 25.62 4.37 -4.29
CA GLN A 43 25.92 5.75 -3.93
C GLN A 43 27.10 5.80 -2.96
N SER A 44 28.00 6.76 -3.20
CA SER A 44 29.05 7.13 -2.25
C SER A 44 28.45 7.83 -1.03
N LYS A 45 29.26 7.97 0.03
CA LYS A 45 28.87 8.68 1.25
C LYS A 45 28.44 10.13 0.97
N ASP A 46 29.18 10.85 0.14
CA ASP A 46 28.91 12.26 -0.16
C ASP A 46 27.65 12.44 -1.01
N GLU A 47 27.40 11.52 -1.95
CA GLU A 47 26.15 11.49 -2.72
C GLU A 47 24.95 11.21 -1.82
N LEU A 48 25.05 10.28 -0.87
CA LEU A 48 23.99 9.99 0.11
C LEU A 48 23.72 11.18 1.04
N ILE A 49 24.76 11.89 1.50
CA ILE A 49 24.62 13.10 2.30
C ILE A 49 23.91 14.20 1.48
N THR A 50 24.24 14.32 0.20
CA THR A 50 23.60 15.26 -0.72
C THR A 50 22.14 14.91 -0.96
N LEU A 51 21.85 13.62 -1.16
CA LEU A 51 20.49 13.10 -1.29
C LEU A 51 19.68 13.40 -0.02
N LYS A 52 20.22 13.10 1.17
CA LYS A 52 19.56 13.39 2.45
C LYS A 52 19.22 14.87 2.61
N LYS A 53 20.18 15.76 2.34
CA LYS A 53 19.95 17.22 2.39
C LYS A 53 18.87 17.67 1.39
N THR A 54 18.79 17.02 0.23
CA THR A 54 17.79 17.32 -0.79
C THR A 54 16.40 16.92 -0.32
N LEU A 55 16.27 15.72 0.26
CA LEU A 55 15.03 15.23 0.88
C LEU A 55 14.57 16.14 2.02
N ASP A 56 15.47 16.52 2.92
CA ASP A 56 15.15 17.39 4.07
C ASP A 56 14.64 18.77 3.61
N ARG A 57 15.27 19.38 2.61
CA ARG A 57 14.79 20.64 2.01
C ARG A 57 13.46 20.47 1.29
N ALA A 58 13.22 19.29 0.72
CA ALA A 58 11.98 18.98 0.04
C ALA A 58 10.82 18.73 1.01
N GLY A 59 11.10 18.44 2.28
CA GLY A 59 10.12 17.97 3.27
C GLY A 59 9.75 16.50 3.06
N LEU A 60 10.66 15.70 2.47
CA LEU A 60 10.47 14.28 2.21
C LEU A 60 11.34 13.44 3.16
N LYS A 61 10.82 12.29 3.59
CA LYS A 61 11.61 11.23 4.23
C LYS A 61 11.87 10.07 3.26
N THR A 62 12.86 9.23 3.56
CA THR A 62 13.01 7.93 2.90
C THR A 62 12.04 6.95 3.52
N GLY A 63 11.17 6.32 2.72
CA GLY A 63 10.23 5.30 3.20
C GLY A 63 10.87 3.92 3.34
N ALA A 64 11.54 3.47 2.28
CA ALA A 64 12.26 2.20 2.25
C ALA A 64 13.43 2.20 1.25
N LEU A 65 14.42 1.33 1.50
CA LEU A 65 15.44 0.98 0.50
C LEU A 65 15.00 -0.27 -0.25
N GLN A 66 14.56 -0.09 -1.50
CA GLN A 66 13.85 -1.09 -2.30
C GLN A 66 14.80 -2.00 -3.09
N SER A 67 15.76 -2.60 -2.38
CA SER A 67 16.87 -3.36 -2.95
C SER A 67 16.45 -4.67 -3.64
N SER A 68 17.35 -5.19 -4.48
CA SER A 68 17.33 -6.55 -5.04
C SER A 68 18.25 -7.50 -4.27
N LEU A 69 18.52 -7.21 -2.99
CA LEU A 69 19.41 -7.99 -2.15
C LEU A 69 19.01 -9.46 -2.14
N CYS A 70 19.93 -10.35 -2.50
CA CYS A 70 19.74 -11.80 -2.58
C CYS A 70 18.65 -12.26 -3.57
N LYS A 71 18.31 -11.45 -4.59
CA LYS A 71 17.32 -11.79 -5.62
C LYS A 71 17.91 -12.67 -6.73
N VAL A 72 18.31 -13.90 -6.38
CA VAL A 72 18.89 -14.88 -7.30
C VAL A 72 18.69 -16.28 -6.73
N HIS A 73 18.45 -17.29 -7.57
CA HIS A 73 18.21 -18.66 -7.10
C HIS A 73 19.53 -19.38 -6.77
N LEU A 74 19.71 -19.78 -5.50
CA LEU A 74 20.80 -20.63 -4.98
C LEU A 74 22.18 -20.37 -5.64
N PRO A 75 22.69 -19.13 -5.57
CA PRO A 75 23.91 -18.73 -6.25
C PRO A 75 25.17 -19.42 -5.70
N GLY A 76 26.21 -19.50 -6.53
CA GLY A 76 27.57 -19.83 -6.08
C GLY A 76 28.25 -18.70 -5.29
N LEU A 77 29.39 -19.01 -4.67
CA LEU A 77 30.10 -18.13 -3.72
C LEU A 77 30.45 -16.75 -4.28
N GLU A 78 30.80 -16.64 -5.57
CA GLU A 78 31.16 -15.36 -6.18
C GLU A 78 29.98 -14.37 -6.19
N VAL A 79 28.76 -14.87 -6.45
CA VAL A 79 27.55 -14.04 -6.43
C VAL A 79 27.14 -13.73 -4.99
N GLN A 80 27.29 -14.68 -4.06
CA GLN A 80 27.06 -14.42 -2.63
C GLN A 80 27.97 -13.30 -2.10
N GLN A 81 29.25 -13.29 -2.51
CA GLN A 81 30.18 -12.22 -2.16
C GLN A 81 29.74 -10.84 -2.69
N ARG A 82 29.23 -10.78 -3.93
CA ARG A 82 28.68 -9.55 -4.52
C ARG A 82 27.44 -9.06 -3.78
N GLU A 83 26.61 -9.96 -3.25
CA GLU A 83 25.45 -9.59 -2.46
C GLU A 83 25.83 -9.10 -1.04
N LEU A 84 26.92 -9.61 -0.46
CA LEU A 84 27.51 -9.03 0.76
C LEU A 84 28.04 -7.61 0.52
N GLU A 85 28.70 -7.37 -0.61
CA GLU A 85 29.14 -6.01 -0.99
C GLU A 85 27.94 -5.06 -1.20
N LYS A 86 26.86 -5.56 -1.82
CA LYS A 86 25.59 -4.84 -1.95
C LYS A 86 25.02 -4.50 -0.56
N LEU A 87 25.05 -5.43 0.39
CA LEU A 87 24.60 -5.21 1.76
C LEU A 87 25.37 -4.06 2.44
N GLU A 88 26.69 -3.98 2.30
CA GLU A 88 27.47 -2.85 2.85
C GLU A 88 27.06 -1.50 2.23
N GLY A 89 26.70 -1.49 0.95
CA GLY A 89 26.11 -0.33 0.29
C GLY A 89 24.77 0.09 0.90
N LEU A 90 23.90 -0.87 1.19
CA LEU A 90 22.60 -0.64 1.81
C LEU A 90 22.72 -0.16 3.26
N ILE A 91 23.67 -0.70 4.04
CA ILE A 91 23.93 -0.26 5.41
C ILE A 91 24.36 1.21 5.41
N ARG A 92 25.31 1.58 4.54
CA ARG A 92 25.73 2.98 4.38
C ARG A 92 24.56 3.90 3.99
N ALA A 93 23.69 3.45 3.09
CA ALA A 93 22.51 4.21 2.68
C ALA A 93 21.50 4.34 3.83
N ALA A 94 21.22 3.26 4.55
CA ALA A 94 20.28 3.20 5.66
C ALA A 94 20.70 4.16 6.79
N ASP A 95 21.99 4.17 7.15
CA ASP A 95 22.55 5.04 8.19
C ASP A 95 22.37 6.52 7.83
N ILE A 96 22.74 6.92 6.61
CA ILE A 96 22.75 8.32 6.18
C ILE A 96 21.34 8.82 5.89
N LEU A 97 20.50 7.97 5.29
CA LEU A 97 19.12 8.30 4.96
C LEU A 97 18.14 8.09 6.12
N GLN A 98 18.63 7.55 7.25
CA GLN A 98 17.86 7.26 8.46
C GLN A 98 16.68 6.31 8.18
N CYS A 99 16.94 5.27 7.38
CA CYS A 99 15.94 4.31 6.93
C CYS A 99 16.47 2.88 7.07
N PRO A 100 16.21 2.18 8.19
CA PRO A 100 16.68 0.82 8.40
C PRO A 100 15.86 -0.24 7.62
N LEU A 101 14.70 0.14 7.06
CA LEU A 101 13.82 -0.78 6.35
C LEU A 101 14.32 -1.03 4.93
N VAL A 102 14.65 -2.29 4.62
CA VAL A 102 15.24 -2.71 3.36
C VAL A 102 14.45 -3.87 2.76
N ARG A 103 13.99 -3.73 1.52
CA ARG A 103 13.47 -4.85 0.75
C ARG A 103 14.60 -5.81 0.40
N SER A 104 14.39 -7.09 0.68
CA SER A 104 15.34 -8.15 0.41
C SER A 104 14.63 -9.37 -0.16
N PHE A 105 15.44 -10.30 -0.61
CA PHE A 105 15.10 -11.67 -0.95
C PHE A 105 16.04 -12.57 -0.15
N ASN A 106 16.04 -13.87 -0.42
CA ASN A 106 16.61 -14.89 0.45
C ASN A 106 17.34 -15.98 -0.33
N TYR A 107 17.77 -15.70 -1.55
CA TYR A 107 18.36 -16.68 -2.46
C TYR A 107 17.43 -17.78 -2.97
N TRP A 108 16.13 -17.68 -2.72
CA TRP A 108 15.12 -18.56 -3.31
C TRP A 108 14.30 -17.76 -4.32
N GLN A 109 14.45 -18.08 -5.61
CA GLN A 109 13.79 -17.37 -6.70
C GLN A 109 13.35 -18.35 -7.79
N HIS A 110 12.08 -18.28 -8.18
CA HIS A 110 11.51 -19.07 -9.26
C HIS A 110 10.74 -18.18 -10.23
N GLY A 111 10.59 -18.63 -11.47
CA GLY A 111 9.55 -18.12 -12.36
C GLY A 111 8.15 -18.49 -11.87
N GLU A 112 7.13 -17.70 -12.22
CA GLU A 112 5.73 -17.91 -11.77
C GLU A 112 5.16 -19.27 -12.20
N THR A 113 5.73 -19.91 -13.23
CA THR A 113 5.32 -21.22 -13.76
C THR A 113 6.40 -22.29 -13.60
N GLU A 114 7.51 -22.00 -12.92
CA GLU A 114 8.60 -22.96 -12.76
C GLU A 114 8.23 -24.03 -11.72
N PRO A 115 8.54 -25.31 -11.99
CA PRO A 115 8.47 -26.34 -10.96
C PRO A 115 9.37 -25.95 -9.77
N GLY A 116 8.88 -26.12 -8.54
CA GLY A 116 9.61 -25.78 -7.31
C GLY A 116 9.12 -24.50 -6.62
N LEU A 117 8.30 -23.69 -7.29
CA LEU A 117 7.59 -22.61 -6.62
C LEU A 117 6.65 -23.17 -5.54
N GLY A 118 6.81 -22.70 -4.31
CA GLY A 118 6.08 -23.19 -3.13
C GLY A 118 6.86 -24.23 -2.33
N ASP A 119 7.91 -24.84 -2.89
CA ASP A 119 8.64 -25.92 -2.23
C ASP A 119 9.32 -25.46 -0.95
N LEU A 120 9.79 -24.20 -0.86
CA LEU A 120 10.50 -23.73 0.34
C LEU A 120 9.62 -23.82 1.59
N ALA A 121 8.30 -23.68 1.45
CA ALA A 121 7.35 -23.75 2.56
C ALA A 121 7.19 -25.18 3.12
N VAL A 122 7.52 -26.20 2.32
CA VAL A 122 7.20 -27.62 2.65
C VAL A 122 8.41 -28.55 2.58
N ARG A 123 9.58 -28.06 2.13
CA ARG A 123 10.83 -28.83 1.99
C ARG A 123 11.88 -28.36 3.01
N PRO A 124 12.00 -29.02 4.18
CA PRO A 124 12.96 -28.65 5.22
C PRO A 124 14.42 -28.69 4.75
N ASP A 125 14.76 -29.57 3.82
CA ASP A 125 16.09 -29.68 3.23
C ASP A 125 16.45 -28.43 2.39
N MET A 126 15.51 -27.93 1.60
CA MET A 126 15.68 -26.69 0.84
C MET A 126 15.70 -25.47 1.76
N MET A 127 14.85 -25.44 2.79
CA MET A 127 14.86 -24.38 3.80
C MET A 127 16.21 -24.29 4.51
N ASN A 128 16.78 -25.42 4.93
CA ASN A 128 18.10 -25.45 5.57
C ASN A 128 19.20 -24.92 4.64
N GLN A 129 19.19 -25.33 3.37
CA GLN A 129 20.16 -24.84 2.38
C GLN A 129 20.07 -23.32 2.20
N VAL A 130 18.84 -22.77 2.11
CA VAL A 130 18.61 -21.33 2.02
C VAL A 130 19.10 -20.61 3.26
N LEU A 131 18.79 -21.11 4.46
CA LEU A 131 19.22 -20.51 5.73
C LEU A 131 20.75 -20.49 5.87
N GLU A 132 21.41 -21.61 5.57
CA GLU A 132 22.88 -21.70 5.61
C GLU A 132 23.53 -20.70 4.64
N MET A 133 23.01 -20.59 3.43
CA MET A 133 23.52 -19.64 2.43
C MET A 133 23.24 -18.18 2.80
N PHE A 134 22.09 -17.90 3.41
CA PHE A 134 21.68 -16.56 3.78
C PHE A 134 22.29 -16.09 5.11
N GLU A 135 22.85 -16.99 5.92
CA GLU A 135 23.38 -16.70 7.25
C GLU A 135 24.38 -15.52 7.30
N PRO A 136 25.36 -15.38 6.39
CA PRO A 136 26.27 -14.24 6.39
C PRO A 136 25.55 -12.90 6.19
N ILE A 137 24.54 -12.86 5.32
CA ILE A 137 23.69 -11.69 5.11
C ILE A 137 22.86 -11.42 6.36
N ARG A 138 22.28 -12.47 6.96
CA ARG A 138 21.47 -12.38 8.18
C ARG A 138 22.25 -11.75 9.32
N GLN A 139 23.40 -12.32 9.64
CA GLN A 139 24.25 -11.86 10.74
C GLN A 139 24.62 -10.40 10.54
N ARG A 140 25.14 -10.03 9.36
CA ARG A 140 25.62 -8.69 9.10
C ARG A 140 24.50 -7.63 9.10
N ALA A 141 23.32 -7.97 8.57
CA ALA A 141 22.15 -7.09 8.57
C ALA A 141 21.63 -6.84 10.00
N VAL A 142 21.61 -7.86 10.86
CA VAL A 142 21.25 -7.73 12.27
C VAL A 142 22.24 -6.86 13.02
N GLU A 143 23.55 -7.08 12.83
CA GLU A 143 24.61 -6.26 13.44
C GLU A 143 24.51 -4.77 13.05
N ALA A 144 24.06 -4.48 11.82
CA ALA A 144 23.81 -3.12 11.34
C ALA A 144 22.49 -2.51 11.80
N GLY A 145 21.61 -3.27 12.44
CA GLY A 145 20.27 -2.82 12.82
C GLY A 145 19.32 -2.63 11.63
N LEU A 146 19.55 -3.32 10.51
CA LEU A 146 18.62 -3.32 9.39
C LEU A 146 17.37 -4.17 9.69
N VAL A 147 16.24 -3.72 9.16
CA VAL A 147 14.97 -4.44 9.15
C VAL A 147 14.72 -4.95 7.75
N LEU A 148 14.89 -6.25 7.54
CA LEU A 148 14.65 -6.84 6.22
C LEU A 148 13.17 -7.15 6.00
N SER A 149 12.72 -6.85 4.79
CA SER A 149 11.37 -7.10 4.31
C SER A 149 11.45 -7.99 3.06
N PHE A 150 11.05 -9.25 3.17
CA PHE A 150 11.16 -10.23 2.10
C PHE A 150 9.97 -10.15 1.15
N GLU A 151 10.22 -9.87 -0.13
CA GLU A 151 9.16 -9.73 -1.13
C GLU A 151 8.71 -11.08 -1.69
N ASN A 152 7.41 -11.29 -1.83
CA ASN A 152 6.80 -12.43 -2.55
C ASN A 152 6.88 -12.25 -4.08
N CYS A 153 8.08 -12.04 -4.61
CA CYS A 153 8.37 -12.06 -6.04
C CYS A 153 9.31 -13.22 -6.33
N GLY A 154 8.89 -14.12 -7.22
CA GLY A 154 9.54 -15.41 -7.44
C GLY A 154 9.41 -16.40 -6.28
N GLN A 155 8.50 -16.12 -5.34
CA GLN A 155 8.13 -16.94 -4.19
C GLN A 155 6.65 -16.76 -3.89
N THR A 156 6.02 -17.78 -3.29
CA THR A 156 4.68 -17.63 -2.71
C THR A 156 4.75 -16.92 -1.35
N PRO A 157 3.65 -16.31 -0.89
CA PRO A 157 3.61 -15.76 0.46
C PRO A 157 3.93 -16.80 1.54
N ASP A 158 3.53 -18.06 1.37
CA ASP A 158 3.82 -19.11 2.36
C ASP A 158 5.31 -19.45 2.47
N GLU A 159 6.06 -19.40 1.36
CA GLU A 159 7.51 -19.58 1.39
C GLU A 159 8.20 -18.47 2.19
N VAL A 160 7.76 -17.23 1.99
CA VAL A 160 8.26 -16.08 2.73
C VAL A 160 7.90 -16.18 4.23
N ILE A 161 6.68 -16.61 4.55
CA ILE A 161 6.25 -16.80 5.95
C ILE A 161 7.04 -17.91 6.62
N ALA A 162 7.21 -19.05 5.95
CA ALA A 162 8.01 -20.16 6.47
C ALA A 162 9.46 -19.74 6.74
N LEU A 163 10.05 -18.94 5.84
CA LEU A 163 11.38 -18.39 6.05
C LEU A 163 11.45 -17.46 7.26
N LEU A 164 10.49 -16.53 7.40
CA LEU A 164 10.43 -15.62 8.55
C LEU A 164 10.34 -16.39 9.87
N ASP A 165 9.57 -17.48 9.91
CA ASP A 165 9.43 -18.36 11.07
C ASP A 165 10.69 -19.17 11.40
N ALA A 166 11.50 -19.47 10.39
CA ALA A 166 12.78 -20.12 10.56
C ALA A 166 13.86 -19.13 11.04
N LEU A 167 13.89 -17.91 10.48
CA LEU A 167 14.87 -16.86 10.82
C LEU A 167 14.65 -16.30 12.23
N ARG A 168 13.38 -16.12 12.65
CA ARG A 168 12.99 -15.59 13.98
C ARG A 168 13.68 -14.28 14.37
N VAL A 169 13.93 -13.40 13.41
CA VAL A 169 14.52 -12.08 13.66
C VAL A 169 13.39 -11.07 13.94
N PRO A 170 13.32 -10.47 15.14
CA PRO A 170 12.27 -9.51 15.47
C PRO A 170 12.26 -8.30 14.51
N GLY A 171 11.06 -7.88 14.10
CA GLY A 171 10.86 -6.71 13.22
C GLY A 171 11.01 -7.02 11.73
N TRP A 172 11.73 -8.09 11.36
CA TRP A 172 11.77 -8.55 9.97
C TRP A 172 10.40 -9.08 9.55
N GLY A 173 10.06 -8.93 8.27
CA GLY A 173 8.71 -9.18 7.79
C GLY A 173 8.65 -9.37 6.29
N MET A 174 7.43 -9.31 5.76
CA MET A 174 7.14 -9.44 4.34
C MET A 174 6.97 -8.07 3.69
N ALA A 175 7.62 -7.88 2.53
CA ALA A 175 7.30 -6.83 1.58
C ALA A 175 6.17 -7.35 0.71
N PHE A 176 4.95 -7.24 1.21
CA PHE A 176 3.82 -7.91 0.59
C PHE A 176 3.38 -7.18 -0.67
N ASP A 177 3.79 -7.72 -1.80
CA ASP A 177 3.32 -7.35 -3.11
C ASP A 177 1.97 -8.00 -3.36
N CYS A 178 0.92 -7.19 -3.20
CA CYS A 178 -0.45 -7.65 -3.26
C CYS A 178 -0.86 -8.11 -4.67
N ALA A 179 -0.09 -7.76 -5.70
CA ALA A 179 -0.38 -8.14 -7.08
C ALA A 179 0.33 -9.43 -7.49
N ASN A 180 1.50 -9.73 -6.90
CA ASN A 180 2.24 -10.94 -7.24
C ASN A 180 1.49 -12.18 -6.80
N MET A 181 1.34 -13.13 -7.72
CA MET A 181 0.70 -14.42 -7.49
C MET A 181 -0.81 -14.37 -7.14
N PHE A 182 -1.40 -13.17 -7.02
CA PHE A 182 -2.79 -12.99 -6.59
C PHE A 182 -3.81 -13.61 -7.55
N ASP A 183 -3.54 -13.56 -8.85
CA ASP A 183 -4.42 -14.11 -9.89
C ASP A 183 -4.31 -15.62 -10.07
N ILE A 184 -3.23 -16.23 -9.55
CA ILE A 184 -2.88 -17.61 -9.88
C ILE A 184 -2.87 -18.55 -8.67
N LEU A 185 -2.78 -18.02 -7.45
CA LEU A 185 -2.82 -18.85 -6.25
C LEU A 185 -4.26 -19.29 -5.92
N PRO A 186 -4.53 -20.60 -5.77
CA PRO A 186 -5.86 -21.09 -5.42
C PRO A 186 -6.41 -20.51 -4.11
N GLU A 187 -5.53 -20.27 -3.13
CA GLU A 187 -5.88 -19.67 -1.83
C GLU A 187 -6.30 -18.19 -1.91
N ALA A 188 -5.92 -17.50 -2.99
CA ALA A 188 -6.33 -16.13 -3.26
C ALA A 188 -7.66 -16.07 -4.04
N ALA A 189 -8.25 -17.21 -4.41
CA ALA A 189 -9.53 -17.24 -5.12
C ALA A 189 -10.69 -16.69 -4.26
N GLY A 190 -11.80 -16.33 -4.91
CA GLY A 190 -12.99 -15.81 -4.23
C GLY A 190 -12.73 -14.46 -3.56
N ASP A 191 -13.23 -14.24 -2.34
CA ASP A 191 -13.08 -12.97 -1.63
C ASP A 191 -11.67 -12.71 -1.05
N ALA A 192 -10.79 -13.73 -1.07
CA ALA A 192 -9.41 -13.70 -0.62
C ALA A 192 -9.17 -13.23 0.84
N THR A 193 -10.18 -13.29 1.71
CA THR A 193 -10.09 -12.78 3.10
C THR A 193 -9.00 -13.49 3.90
N ALA A 194 -8.98 -14.83 3.86
CA ALA A 194 -7.98 -15.63 4.56
C ALA A 194 -6.56 -15.39 4.02
N TYR A 195 -6.42 -15.28 2.69
CA TYR A 195 -5.16 -14.97 2.02
C TYR A 195 -4.58 -13.63 2.46
N PHE A 196 -5.37 -12.55 2.37
CA PHE A 196 -4.93 -11.23 2.81
C PHE A 196 -4.64 -11.18 4.31
N THR A 197 -5.44 -11.85 5.15
CA THR A 197 -5.21 -11.91 6.60
C THR A 197 -3.86 -12.53 6.92
N LYS A 198 -3.54 -13.67 6.30
CA LYS A 198 -2.27 -14.39 6.46
C LYS A 198 -1.08 -13.50 6.08
N CYS A 199 -1.15 -12.87 4.91
CA CYS A 199 -0.05 -12.06 4.37
C CYS A 199 0.14 -10.76 5.18
N ILE A 200 -0.94 -10.02 5.44
CA ILE A 200 -0.88 -8.71 6.11
C ILE A 200 -0.36 -8.86 7.55
N LYS A 201 -0.73 -9.91 8.29
CA LYS A 201 -0.19 -10.16 9.64
C LYS A 201 1.33 -10.31 9.69
N ARG A 202 1.96 -10.60 8.55
CA ARG A 202 3.41 -10.79 8.41
C ARG A 202 4.08 -9.63 7.67
N ALA A 203 3.30 -8.69 7.15
CA ALA A 203 3.81 -7.59 6.38
C ALA A 203 4.40 -6.49 7.28
N ASN A 204 5.58 -5.98 6.90
CA ASN A 204 6.12 -4.72 7.41
C ASN A 204 6.27 -3.67 6.29
N MET A 205 5.80 -3.99 5.08
CA MET A 205 5.79 -3.14 3.89
C MET A 205 4.75 -3.69 2.90
N ILE A 206 4.05 -2.82 2.17
CA ILE A 206 3.04 -3.18 1.18
C ILE A 206 3.44 -2.61 -0.18
N HIS A 207 3.44 -3.43 -1.23
CA HIS A 207 3.65 -2.94 -2.60
C HIS A 207 2.36 -2.89 -3.40
N VAL A 208 2.22 -1.79 -4.13
CA VAL A 208 1.11 -1.49 -5.04
C VAL A 208 1.63 -1.51 -6.47
N LYS A 209 1.10 -2.40 -7.32
CA LYS A 209 1.35 -2.38 -8.76
C LYS A 209 0.16 -1.85 -9.54
N ALA A 210 0.43 -1.13 -10.63
CA ALA A 210 -0.61 -0.58 -11.50
C ALA A 210 -1.54 -1.66 -12.06
N ARG A 211 -0.96 -2.81 -12.46
CA ARG A 211 -1.69 -3.93 -13.06
C ARG A 211 -2.87 -4.44 -12.23
N ALA A 212 -2.80 -4.35 -10.91
CA ALA A 212 -3.85 -4.82 -9.99
C ALA A 212 -4.52 -3.66 -9.22
N THR A 213 -4.36 -2.43 -9.71
CA THR A 213 -4.85 -1.21 -9.06
C THR A 213 -5.69 -0.36 -10.01
N LEU A 214 -5.30 -0.25 -11.28
CA LEU A 214 -5.99 0.58 -12.26
C LEU A 214 -6.88 -0.28 -13.16
N ASP A 215 -8.18 0.06 -13.22
CA ASP A 215 -9.20 -0.68 -13.97
C ASP A 215 -8.93 -0.81 -15.47
N VAL A 216 -8.07 0.03 -16.03
CA VAL A 216 -7.65 -0.06 -17.43
C VAL A 216 -6.93 -1.39 -17.74
N PHE A 217 -6.31 -2.01 -16.74
CA PHE A 217 -5.53 -3.24 -16.91
C PHE A 217 -6.37 -4.49 -16.61
N THR A 218 -7.28 -4.81 -17.52
CA THR A 218 -8.27 -5.89 -17.34
C THR A 218 -7.73 -7.32 -17.39
N LYS A 219 -6.45 -7.50 -17.72
CA LYS A 219 -5.80 -8.82 -17.75
C LYS A 219 -5.56 -9.40 -16.35
N TRP A 220 -5.48 -8.55 -15.33
CA TRP A 220 -5.20 -8.94 -13.95
C TRP A 220 -6.39 -8.60 -13.06
N ARG A 221 -6.56 -9.32 -11.96
CA ARG A 221 -7.59 -8.99 -10.98
C ARG A 221 -7.14 -7.82 -10.13
N ASN A 222 -8.07 -6.93 -9.84
CA ASN A 222 -7.82 -5.84 -8.91
C ASN A 222 -7.73 -6.32 -7.46
N VAL A 223 -6.72 -5.81 -6.75
CA VAL A 223 -6.61 -5.93 -5.30
C VAL A 223 -7.73 -5.11 -4.66
N PRO A 224 -8.44 -5.64 -3.64
CA PRO A 224 -9.48 -4.90 -2.92
C PRO A 224 -8.86 -3.87 -1.95
N TRP A 225 -8.24 -2.81 -2.50
CA TRP A 225 -7.40 -1.87 -1.74
C TRP A 225 -8.08 -1.26 -0.51
N ALA A 226 -9.38 -0.96 -0.56
CA ALA A 226 -10.09 -0.44 0.63
C ALA A 226 -10.05 -1.43 1.81
N ARG A 227 -10.23 -2.74 1.55
CA ARG A 227 -10.14 -3.80 2.58
C ARG A 227 -8.69 -3.98 3.04
N VAL A 228 -7.75 -4.05 2.09
CA VAL A 228 -6.32 -4.23 2.37
C VAL A 228 -5.76 -3.09 3.22
N LEU A 229 -5.97 -1.83 2.82
CA LEU A 229 -5.45 -0.65 3.52
C LEU A 229 -6.08 -0.49 4.91
N ARG A 230 -7.37 -0.81 5.07
CA ARG A 230 -7.99 -0.88 6.41
C ARG A 230 -7.28 -1.90 7.29
N ALA A 231 -7.01 -3.10 6.79
CA ALA A 231 -6.30 -4.13 7.56
C ALA A 231 -4.87 -3.72 7.91
N VAL A 232 -4.14 -3.14 6.96
CA VAL A 232 -2.78 -2.64 7.19
C VAL A 232 -2.77 -1.53 8.25
N SER A 233 -3.79 -0.67 8.27
CA SER A 233 -3.90 0.39 9.29
C SER A 233 -4.11 -0.12 10.72
N ALA A 234 -4.50 -1.39 10.89
CA ALA A 234 -4.61 -2.05 12.20
C ALA A 234 -3.30 -2.70 12.66
N LEU A 235 -2.27 -2.77 11.81
CA LEU A 235 -0.95 -3.27 12.21
C LEU A 235 -0.23 -2.24 13.09
N PRO A 236 0.57 -2.69 14.07
CA PRO A 236 1.44 -1.80 14.82
C PRO A 236 2.56 -1.26 13.92
N GLY A 237 2.98 0.00 14.17
CA GLY A 237 4.12 0.62 13.50
C GLY A 237 3.76 1.45 12.27
N ASP A 238 4.79 2.05 11.67
CA ASP A 238 4.63 2.90 10.50
C ASP A 238 4.93 2.12 9.21
N ILE A 239 3.92 1.42 8.70
CA ILE A 239 4.03 0.56 7.51
C ILE A 239 4.01 1.41 6.23
N PRO A 240 5.03 1.37 5.37
CA PRO A 240 4.96 1.98 4.05
C PRO A 240 4.00 1.19 3.14
N VAL A 241 3.11 1.93 2.49
CA VAL A 241 2.34 1.49 1.31
C VAL A 241 3.05 2.11 0.11
N SER A 242 3.96 1.34 -0.47
CA SER A 242 4.86 1.79 -1.53
C SER A 242 4.28 1.50 -2.90
N VAL A 243 4.11 2.54 -3.70
CA VAL A 243 3.71 2.41 -5.10
C VAL A 243 4.93 1.97 -5.93
N GLU A 244 4.91 0.71 -6.38
CA GLU A 244 5.85 0.12 -7.33
C GLU A 244 5.07 -0.08 -8.65
N THR A 245 4.82 1.02 -9.34
CA THR A 245 3.85 1.12 -10.45
C THR A 245 3.99 -0.02 -11.45
N HIS A 246 5.22 -0.37 -11.85
CA HIS A 246 5.51 -1.38 -12.86
C HIS A 246 4.59 -1.19 -14.07
N ASN A 247 4.67 0.01 -14.67
CA ASN A 247 3.80 0.41 -15.77
C ASN A 247 3.81 -0.69 -16.86
N PRO A 248 2.71 -1.42 -17.09
CA PRO A 248 2.71 -2.59 -17.95
C PRO A 248 3.12 -2.25 -19.40
N ALA A 249 3.80 -3.18 -20.06
CA ALA A 249 4.10 -3.03 -21.49
C ALA A 249 2.78 -2.86 -22.29
N GLY A 250 2.76 -1.86 -23.17
CA GLY A 250 1.55 -1.50 -23.94
C GLY A 250 0.53 -0.64 -23.17
N SER A 251 0.89 -0.14 -21.97
CA SER A 251 0.08 0.83 -21.23
C SER A 251 -0.21 2.09 -22.05
N PRO A 252 -1.43 2.65 -21.95
CA PRO A 252 -1.78 3.91 -22.60
C PRO A 252 -1.17 5.13 -21.91
N TYR A 253 -0.53 4.95 -20.75
CA TYR A 253 0.01 6.03 -19.93
C TYR A 253 1.54 6.04 -19.98
N THR A 254 2.11 7.24 -19.93
CA THR A 254 3.52 7.42 -19.60
C THR A 254 3.81 6.90 -18.17
N PRO A 255 5.08 6.59 -17.83
CA PRO A 255 5.43 6.10 -16.50
C PRO A 255 4.99 7.01 -15.35
N ASP A 256 5.13 8.34 -15.49
CA ASP A 256 4.72 9.30 -14.47
C ASP A 256 3.20 9.46 -14.37
N GLU A 257 2.47 9.47 -15.49
CA GLU A 257 0.99 9.45 -15.48
C GLU A 257 0.45 8.19 -14.80
N CYS A 258 0.98 7.01 -15.15
CA CYS A 258 0.56 5.74 -14.56
C CYS A 258 0.86 5.71 -13.05
N SER A 259 2.02 6.22 -12.66
CA SER A 259 2.42 6.35 -11.26
C SER A 259 1.48 7.27 -10.47
N LYS A 260 1.12 8.43 -11.05
CA LYS A 260 0.17 9.37 -10.43
C LYS A 260 -1.20 8.73 -10.25
N LEU A 261 -1.71 8.03 -11.27
CA LEU A 261 -2.99 7.34 -11.20
C LEU A 261 -3.01 6.28 -10.09
N CYS A 262 -1.91 5.53 -9.91
CA CYS A 262 -1.78 4.57 -8.82
C CYS A 262 -1.80 5.25 -7.45
N VAL A 263 -1.03 6.34 -7.28
CA VAL A 263 -1.01 7.15 -6.06
C VAL A 263 -2.42 7.66 -5.72
N ASP A 264 -3.16 8.17 -6.71
CA ASP A 264 -4.51 8.68 -6.52
C ASP A 264 -5.52 7.58 -6.18
N ALA A 265 -5.42 6.42 -6.82
CA ALA A 265 -6.26 5.26 -6.52
C ALA A 265 -6.07 4.80 -5.06
N ILE A 266 -4.82 4.72 -4.59
CA ILE A 266 -4.51 4.35 -3.22
C ILE A 266 -4.96 5.41 -2.21
N ARG A 267 -4.81 6.70 -2.54
CA ARG A 267 -5.36 7.78 -1.70
C ARG A 267 -6.87 7.74 -1.59
N LYS A 268 -7.57 7.46 -2.70
CA LYS A 268 -9.03 7.31 -2.70
C LYS A 268 -9.47 6.13 -1.83
N ALA A 269 -8.68 5.05 -1.79
CA ALA A 269 -8.92 3.89 -0.96
C ALA A 269 -8.41 4.03 0.49
N TRP A 270 -7.74 5.14 0.81
CA TRP A 270 -7.12 5.33 2.13
C TRP A 270 -8.18 5.39 3.24
N PRO A 271 -8.01 4.62 4.33
CA PRO A 271 -9.02 4.57 5.39
C PRO A 271 -9.09 5.89 6.17
N SER A 272 -10.30 6.29 6.55
CA SER A 272 -10.55 7.48 7.38
C SER A 272 -10.33 7.21 8.88
N ALA A 273 -10.36 5.94 9.31
CA ALA A 273 -10.10 5.51 10.67
C ALA A 273 -9.56 4.07 10.67
N ALA A 274 -8.74 3.73 11.67
CA ALA A 274 -8.25 2.38 11.84
C ALA A 274 -9.37 1.45 12.37
N PRO A 275 -9.52 0.23 11.84
CA PRO A 275 -10.48 -0.75 12.33
C PRO A 275 -9.99 -1.41 13.63
N THR A 276 -10.89 -2.11 14.32
CA THR A 276 -10.58 -2.78 15.61
C THR A 276 -9.64 -3.97 15.47
N SER A 277 -9.64 -4.68 14.32
CA SER A 277 -8.70 -5.76 14.03
C SER A 277 -8.50 -5.96 12.52
N VAL A 278 -7.42 -6.65 12.14
CA VAL A 278 -7.10 -7.02 10.75
C VAL A 278 -8.23 -7.85 10.12
N GLU A 279 -8.77 -8.83 10.84
CA GLU A 279 -9.84 -9.72 10.36
C GLU A 279 -11.11 -8.92 10.05
N SER A 280 -11.55 -8.08 10.99
CA SER A 280 -12.76 -7.25 10.80
C SER A 280 -12.64 -6.28 9.63
N ALA A 281 -11.42 -5.85 9.31
CA ALA A 281 -11.14 -4.92 8.22
C ALA A 281 -11.27 -5.55 6.83
N LEU A 282 -10.98 -6.85 6.76
CA LEU A 282 -10.92 -7.64 5.53
C LEU A 282 -12.24 -8.33 5.21
N GLU A 283 -13.20 -8.39 6.11
CA GLU A 283 -14.54 -8.90 5.78
C GLU A 283 -15.13 -8.07 4.60
N PRO A 284 -15.68 -8.74 3.56
CA PRO A 284 -16.44 -8.04 2.54
C PRO A 284 -17.56 -7.24 3.19
N GLU A 285 -17.74 -5.98 2.77
CA GLU A 285 -18.93 -5.25 3.18
C GLU A 285 -20.16 -5.98 2.63
N SER A 286 -21.05 -6.42 3.52
CA SER A 286 -22.28 -7.08 3.13
C SER A 286 -23.20 -6.08 2.43
N SER A 287 -23.18 -6.10 1.10
CA SER A 287 -24.22 -5.43 0.32
C SER A 287 -25.41 -6.39 0.21
N PHE A 288 -26.57 -5.95 0.70
CA PHE A 288 -27.83 -6.65 0.47
C PHE A 288 -28.78 -5.68 -0.22
N THR A 289 -29.40 -6.15 -1.30
CA THR A 289 -30.42 -5.36 -1.99
C THR A 289 -31.66 -5.30 -1.11
N ARG A 290 -32.03 -4.09 -0.70
CA ARG A 290 -33.25 -3.92 0.10
C ARG A 290 -34.47 -4.13 -0.79
N PRO A 291 -35.58 -4.69 -0.25
CA PRO A 291 -36.82 -4.86 -1.03
C PRO A 291 -37.34 -3.57 -1.65
N TYR A 292 -37.01 -2.42 -1.04
CA TYR A 292 -37.35 -1.07 -1.49
C TYR A 292 -36.21 -0.38 -2.26
N ALA A 293 -35.27 -1.12 -2.86
CA ALA A 293 -34.22 -0.50 -3.67
C ALA A 293 -34.75 0.32 -4.87
N GLY A 294 -35.91 -0.07 -5.42
CA GLY A 294 -36.59 0.65 -6.50
C GLY A 294 -37.41 1.87 -6.06
N ASP A 295 -37.63 2.06 -4.76
CA ASP A 295 -38.23 3.25 -4.15
C ASP A 295 -37.45 3.59 -2.88
N PRO A 296 -36.23 4.15 -3.05
CA PRO A 296 -35.31 4.35 -1.94
C PRO A 296 -35.85 5.40 -0.97
N VAL A 297 -35.57 5.21 0.32
CA VAL A 297 -35.91 6.21 1.34
C VAL A 297 -35.00 7.42 1.16
N ARG A 298 -35.60 8.61 1.13
CA ARG A 298 -34.96 9.90 0.81
C ARG A 298 -34.53 10.65 2.06
N PHE A 299 -33.22 10.76 2.25
CA PHE A 299 -32.59 11.34 3.43
C PHE A 299 -32.01 12.72 3.16
N VAL A 300 -32.10 13.58 4.17
CA VAL A 300 -31.28 14.79 4.30
C VAL A 300 -30.33 14.60 5.48
N VAL A 301 -29.04 14.89 5.30
CA VAL A 301 -28.08 14.85 6.39
C VAL A 301 -27.91 16.25 6.98
N VAL A 302 -28.11 16.37 8.30
CA VAL A 302 -27.93 17.63 9.04
C VAL A 302 -26.71 17.52 9.95
N GLY A 303 -25.74 18.41 9.79
CA GLY A 303 -24.47 18.41 10.53
C GLY A 303 -23.38 17.60 9.82
N LEU A 304 -22.54 18.28 9.05
CA LEU A 304 -21.56 17.71 8.13
C LEU A 304 -20.14 17.60 8.70
N GLY A 305 -19.97 17.81 10.01
CA GLY A 305 -18.74 17.42 10.72
C GLY A 305 -18.47 15.92 10.58
N MET A 306 -19.23 15.09 11.32
CA MET A 306 -19.24 13.64 11.13
C MET A 306 -20.24 13.19 10.04
N GLY A 307 -21.25 14.00 9.73
CA GLY A 307 -22.30 13.65 8.77
C GLY A 307 -21.82 13.57 7.32
N LYS A 308 -20.66 14.15 6.97
CA LYS A 308 -20.07 13.95 5.63
C LYS A 308 -19.89 12.47 5.28
N ASN A 309 -19.47 11.65 6.24
CA ASN A 309 -19.35 10.20 6.04
C ASN A 309 -20.72 9.52 5.91
N ARG A 310 -21.75 10.04 6.58
CA ARG A 310 -23.14 9.54 6.47
C ARG A 310 -23.75 9.86 5.12
N ALA A 311 -23.52 11.06 4.59
CA ALA A 311 -23.94 11.45 3.25
C ALA A 311 -23.37 10.48 2.21
N ARG A 312 -22.08 10.16 2.30
CA ARG A 312 -21.46 9.11 1.47
C ARG A 312 -22.15 7.76 1.61
N GLN A 313 -22.29 7.26 2.84
CA GLN A 313 -22.89 5.95 3.09
C GLN A 313 -24.30 5.81 2.50
N LEU A 314 -25.11 6.87 2.55
CA LEU A 314 -26.46 6.88 1.97
C LEU A 314 -26.45 6.74 0.43
N THR A 315 -25.40 7.20 -0.25
CA THR A 315 -25.26 7.01 -1.70
C THR A 315 -24.80 5.61 -2.08
N GLU A 316 -24.14 4.90 -1.15
CA GLU A 316 -23.58 3.56 -1.36
C GLU A 316 -24.48 2.44 -0.80
N THR A 317 -25.51 2.78 -0.01
CA THR A 317 -26.41 1.81 0.64
C THR A 317 -27.66 1.56 -0.22
N SER A 318 -27.93 0.30 -0.53
CA SER A 318 -29.16 -0.09 -1.24
C SER A 318 -30.41 0.37 -0.46
N GLY A 319 -31.39 0.93 -1.17
CA GLY A 319 -32.66 1.41 -0.60
C GLY A 319 -32.58 2.76 0.11
N THR A 320 -31.47 3.49 -0.02
CA THR A 320 -31.35 4.88 0.46
C THR A 320 -30.97 5.83 -0.66
N GLN A 321 -31.40 7.08 -0.54
CA GLN A 321 -31.05 8.16 -1.45
C GLN A 321 -30.74 9.41 -0.64
N LEU A 322 -29.61 10.06 -0.92
CA LEU A 322 -29.33 11.41 -0.42
C LEU A 322 -30.09 12.43 -1.29
N VAL A 323 -30.94 13.25 -0.69
CA VAL A 323 -31.72 14.29 -1.40
C VAL A 323 -31.39 15.71 -0.95
N GLY A 324 -30.52 15.86 0.05
CA GLY A 324 -30.02 17.15 0.46
C GLY A 324 -29.07 17.09 1.64
N VAL A 325 -28.36 18.19 1.89
CA VAL A 325 -27.46 18.33 3.04
C VAL A 325 -27.60 19.69 3.70
N CYS A 326 -27.50 19.71 5.04
CA CYS A 326 -27.63 20.92 5.84
C CYS A 326 -26.49 21.03 6.85
N ASP A 327 -25.87 22.21 6.94
CA ASP A 327 -24.91 22.51 8.01
C ASP A 327 -24.94 24.01 8.31
N ILE A 328 -24.83 24.38 9.58
CA ILE A 328 -24.72 25.78 10.03
C ILE A 328 -23.54 26.53 9.37
N ASN A 329 -22.55 25.78 8.88
CA ASN A 329 -21.48 26.28 8.03
C ASN A 329 -21.84 26.00 6.56
N LEU A 330 -22.29 27.04 5.86
CA LEU A 330 -22.71 26.96 4.46
C LEU A 330 -21.61 26.44 3.53
N ASP A 331 -20.34 26.76 3.77
CA ASP A 331 -19.23 26.27 2.93
C ASP A 331 -19.10 24.74 3.00
N LYS A 332 -19.32 24.15 4.18
CA LYS A 332 -19.37 22.68 4.33
C LYS A 332 -20.58 22.09 3.61
N ALA A 333 -21.74 22.71 3.75
CA ALA A 333 -22.97 22.28 3.07
C ALA A 333 -22.80 22.31 1.55
N LYS A 334 -22.27 23.42 1.02
CA LYS A 334 -21.97 23.61 -0.39
C LYS A 334 -21.00 22.56 -0.92
N ALA A 335 -19.86 22.36 -0.23
CA ALA A 335 -18.85 21.41 -0.68
C ALA A 335 -19.40 19.97 -0.80
N VAL A 336 -20.25 19.54 0.15
CA VAL A 336 -20.87 18.20 0.11
C VAL A 336 -22.02 18.15 -0.88
N GLY A 337 -22.85 19.19 -0.95
CA GLY A 337 -23.98 19.26 -1.88
C GLY A 337 -23.53 19.21 -3.33
N GLU A 338 -22.51 20.00 -3.70
CA GLU A 338 -21.89 19.97 -5.03
C GLU A 338 -21.22 18.62 -5.31
N GLN A 339 -20.60 17.99 -4.31
CA GLN A 339 -19.96 16.67 -4.47
C GLN A 339 -20.97 15.58 -4.88
N TYR A 340 -22.20 15.65 -4.37
CA TYR A 340 -23.23 14.63 -4.61
C TYR A 340 -24.36 15.08 -5.54
N ASP A 341 -24.26 16.27 -6.11
CA ASP A 341 -25.30 16.90 -6.94
C ASP A 341 -26.67 16.94 -6.25
N VAL A 342 -26.68 17.39 -4.98
CA VAL A 342 -27.90 17.54 -4.18
C VAL A 342 -28.03 18.96 -3.63
N PRO A 343 -29.27 19.44 -3.40
CA PRO A 343 -29.51 20.72 -2.75
C PRO A 343 -28.79 20.82 -1.38
N TYR A 344 -28.27 22.00 -1.08
CA TYR A 344 -27.62 22.30 0.19
C TYR A 344 -28.19 23.58 0.80
N SER A 345 -28.21 23.66 2.13
CA SER A 345 -28.66 24.86 2.86
C SER A 345 -27.97 24.96 4.22
N ASP A 346 -27.89 26.17 4.77
CA ASP A 346 -27.58 26.41 6.18
C ASP A 346 -28.83 26.52 7.06
N ASP A 347 -30.02 26.50 6.45
CA ASP A 347 -31.32 26.49 7.13
C ASP A 347 -32.03 25.15 6.97
N ILE A 348 -32.20 24.44 8.09
CA ILE A 348 -32.88 23.14 8.14
C ILE A 348 -34.33 23.21 7.64
N ASN A 349 -35.00 24.37 7.76
CA ASN A 349 -36.38 24.53 7.30
C ASN A 349 -36.52 24.40 5.78
N THR A 350 -35.44 24.64 5.03
CA THR A 350 -35.37 24.39 3.58
C THR A 350 -35.78 22.96 3.25
N PHE A 351 -35.40 22.00 4.09
CA PHE A 351 -35.65 20.58 3.88
C PHE A 351 -36.90 20.07 4.60
N LEU A 352 -37.25 20.64 5.77
CA LEU A 352 -38.48 20.29 6.48
C LEU A 352 -39.75 20.59 5.65
N GLY A 353 -39.68 21.59 4.77
CA GLY A 353 -40.75 21.94 3.85
C GLY A 353 -40.76 21.17 2.52
N ASP A 354 -39.76 20.34 2.24
CA ASP A 354 -39.65 19.63 0.97
C ASP A 354 -40.38 18.28 1.04
N PRO A 355 -41.45 18.08 0.25
CA PRO A 355 -42.24 16.83 0.29
C PRO A 355 -41.48 15.60 -0.19
N ARG A 356 -40.30 15.76 -0.79
CA ARG A 356 -39.42 14.66 -1.19
C ARG A 356 -38.62 14.10 -0.01
N VAL A 357 -38.46 14.85 1.07
CA VAL A 357 -37.63 14.46 2.22
C VAL A 357 -38.44 13.57 3.16
N GLU A 358 -37.95 12.37 3.41
CA GLU A 358 -38.62 11.39 4.28
C GLU A 358 -37.92 11.24 5.63
N VAL A 359 -36.60 11.46 5.66
CA VAL A 359 -35.80 11.34 6.89
C VAL A 359 -34.83 12.50 7.02
N MET A 360 -34.89 13.17 8.17
CA MET A 360 -33.87 14.12 8.62
C MET A 360 -32.84 13.37 9.48
N TYR A 361 -31.67 13.07 8.91
CA TYR A 361 -30.58 12.41 9.62
C TYR A 361 -29.67 13.43 10.31
N VAL A 362 -30.00 13.73 11.57
CA VAL A 362 -29.28 14.71 12.38
C VAL A 362 -28.04 14.07 13.01
N VAL A 363 -26.87 14.62 12.70
CA VAL A 363 -25.56 14.13 13.14
C VAL A 363 -24.89 15.21 13.98
N THR A 364 -24.94 15.05 15.30
CA THR A 364 -24.33 15.96 16.27
C THR A 364 -22.94 15.46 16.71
N PRO A 365 -22.09 16.34 17.28
CA PRO A 365 -20.85 15.92 17.91
C PRO A 365 -21.06 14.93 19.07
N THR A 366 -20.08 14.08 19.33
CA THR A 366 -20.07 13.17 20.49
C THR A 366 -20.30 13.95 21.79
N GLY A 367 -21.25 13.49 22.62
CA GLY A 367 -21.67 14.16 23.86
C GLY A 367 -22.84 15.14 23.71
N LEU A 368 -23.31 15.38 22.48
CA LEU A 368 -24.47 16.25 22.16
C LEU A 368 -25.56 15.51 21.36
N HIS A 369 -25.54 14.18 21.33
CA HIS A 369 -26.49 13.34 20.58
C HIS A 369 -27.65 12.84 21.42
#